data_AF-A0A172W5F3-F1
#
_entry.id   AF-A0A172W5F3-F1
#
_cell.length_a   1.000
_cell.length_b   1.000
_cell.length_c   1.000
_cell.angle_alpha   90.00
_cell.angle_beta   90.00
_cell.angle_gamma   90.00
#
_symmetry.space_group_name_H-M   'P 1'
#
loop_
_entity.id
_entity.type
_entity.pdbx_description
1 polymer ?
#
loop_
_entity_poly.entity_id
_entity_poly.type
_entity_poly.pdbx_seq_one_letter_code
_entity_poly.pdbx_strand_id
1 'polypeptide(L)'
;GEADPATWARGVGNSWRTTGDIQDKWESMISRADENDKWAGHAGPGGWNDPDMLEVGNGGMTTEEYPSHFTKWALAKAPLLIGGNARAMGDEPQEILITEKAFAVNQ
;
A
#
# COMPACT_ATOMS: atom_id res chain seq x y z
N GLY A 1 12.32 -5.59 1.77
CA GLY A 1 13.06 -4.32 1.77
C GLY A 1 14.49 -4.71 2.07
N GLU A 2 15.46 -4.02 1.49
CA GLU A 2 16.85 -4.38 1.74
C GLU A 2 17.28 -3.87 3.12
N ALA A 3 17.99 -4.71 3.88
CA ALA A 3 18.59 -4.38 5.18
C ALA A 3 17.61 -3.96 6.30
N ASP A 4 16.41 -4.56 6.34
CA ASP A 4 15.44 -4.47 7.44
C ASP A 4 15.19 -3.04 7.97
N PRO A 5 14.76 -2.09 7.11
CA PRO A 5 14.69 -0.67 7.44
C PRO A 5 13.73 -0.34 8.58
N ALA A 6 12.75 -1.20 8.85
CA ALA A 6 11.85 -1.07 10.00
C ALA A 6 12.59 -0.99 11.35
N THR A 7 13.81 -1.51 11.43
CA THR A 7 14.61 -1.52 12.66
C THR A 7 15.38 -0.22 12.92
N TRP A 8 15.55 0.66 11.92
CA TRP A 8 16.42 1.84 12.04
C TRP A 8 15.93 3.11 11.31
N ALA A 9 15.15 2.98 10.23
CA ALA A 9 14.82 4.09 9.32
C ALA A 9 13.97 5.19 9.97
N ARG A 10 13.26 4.88 11.06
CA ARG A 10 12.50 5.87 11.84
C ARG A 10 13.34 7.07 12.32
N GLY A 11 14.63 6.88 12.55
CA GLY A 11 15.52 7.97 12.97
C GLY A 11 15.90 8.95 11.85
N VAL A 12 15.62 8.60 10.59
CA VAL A 12 16.12 9.33 9.41
C VAL A 12 15.04 9.60 8.35
N GLY A 13 13.80 9.13 8.55
CA GLY A 13 12.71 9.29 7.58
C GLY A 13 11.33 9.01 8.19
N ASN A 14 10.29 9.39 7.44
CA ASN A 14 8.89 9.29 7.86
C ASN A 14 8.20 7.99 7.37
N SER A 15 8.78 7.32 6.39
CA SER A 15 8.36 6.01 5.90
C SER A 15 9.54 5.27 5.26
N TRP A 16 9.42 3.95 5.10
CA TRP A 16 10.46 3.13 4.48
C TRP A 16 9.87 1.92 3.78
N ARG A 17 10.40 1.61 2.59
CA ARG A 17 9.99 0.44 1.81
C ARG A 17 10.36 -0.85 2.54
N THR A 18 9.38 -1.70 2.82
CA THR A 18 9.55 -2.98 3.54
C THR A 18 9.68 -4.18 2.61
N THR A 19 9.52 -3.99 1.31
CA THR A 19 9.47 -5.06 0.29
C THR A 19 10.26 -4.67 -0.97
N GLY A 20 10.35 -5.58 -1.95
CA GLY A 20 10.68 -5.21 -3.33
C GLY A 20 9.53 -4.46 -4.00
N ASP A 21 9.68 -4.15 -5.29
CA ASP A 21 8.64 -3.44 -6.05
C ASP A 21 7.36 -4.26 -6.14
N ILE A 22 6.22 -3.59 -6.00
CA ILE A 22 4.92 -4.18 -6.33
C ILE A 22 4.77 -4.25 -7.86
N GLN A 23 3.97 -5.22 -8.30
CA GLN A 23 3.47 -5.30 -9.67
C GLN A 23 1.95 -5.36 -9.60
N ASP A 24 1.29 -4.82 -10.63
CA ASP A 24 -0.15 -4.94 -10.81
C ASP A 24 -0.59 -6.38 -11.16
N LYS A 25 -0.44 -7.28 -10.17
CA LYS A 25 -0.81 -8.69 -10.19
C LYS A 25 -1.17 -9.12 -8.77
N TRP A 26 -2.19 -9.95 -8.63
CA TRP A 26 -2.67 -10.44 -7.34
C TRP A 26 -1.58 -11.05 -6.46
N GLU A 27 -0.74 -11.93 -7.03
CA GLU A 27 0.31 -12.61 -6.29
C GLU A 27 1.37 -11.64 -5.77
N SER A 28 1.67 -10.59 -6.56
CA SER A 28 2.57 -9.54 -6.12
C SER A 28 1.95 -8.78 -4.94
N MET A 29 0.71 -8.30 -5.07
CA MET A 29 0.02 -7.58 -4.00
C MET A 29 -0.03 -8.37 -2.69
N ILE A 30 -0.41 -9.65 -2.74
CA ILE A 30 -0.47 -10.51 -1.55
C ILE A 30 0.93 -10.71 -0.94
N SER A 31 1.93 -11.03 -1.75
CA SER A 31 3.29 -11.22 -1.23
C SER A 31 3.86 -9.95 -0.57
N ARG A 32 3.59 -8.76 -1.13
CA ARG A 32 3.98 -7.48 -0.52
C ARG A 32 3.27 -7.24 0.82
N ALA A 33 1.97 -7.54 0.89
CA ALA A 33 1.22 -7.42 2.14
C ALA A 33 1.77 -8.36 3.23
N ASP A 34 2.03 -9.63 2.90
CA ASP A 34 2.53 -10.64 3.84
C ASP A 34 3.98 -10.37 4.29
N GLU A 35 4.84 -9.87 3.39
CA GLU A 35 6.19 -9.45 3.74
C GLU A 35 6.18 -8.23 4.69
N ASN A 36 5.25 -7.30 4.47
CA ASN A 36 5.11 -6.09 5.28
C ASN A 36 4.54 -6.37 6.68
N ASP A 37 3.61 -7.31 6.81
CA ASP A 37 2.93 -7.65 8.08
C ASP A 37 3.92 -8.01 9.20
N LYS A 38 5.03 -8.67 8.85
CA LYS A 38 6.12 -9.01 9.79
C LYS A 38 6.68 -7.81 10.54
N TRP A 39 6.58 -6.62 9.96
CA TRP A 39 7.12 -5.38 10.52
C TRP A 39 6.06 -4.51 11.21
N ALA A 40 4.81 -4.97 11.35
CA ALA A 40 3.70 -4.17 11.88
C ALA A 40 4.03 -3.47 13.21
N GLY A 41 4.76 -4.14 14.10
CA GLY A 41 5.16 -3.59 15.41
C GLY A 41 6.12 -2.39 15.36
N HIS A 42 6.73 -2.10 14.21
CA HIS A 42 7.66 -0.98 14.02
C HIS A 42 6.97 0.29 13.49
N ALA A 43 5.77 0.17 12.94
CA ALA A 43 5.02 1.29 12.38
C ALA A 43 4.31 2.11 13.46
N GLY A 44 4.19 3.42 13.23
CA GLY A 44 3.41 4.31 14.08
C GLY A 44 3.61 5.78 13.72
N PRO A 45 3.02 6.72 14.47
CA PRO A 45 3.14 8.15 14.19
C PRO A 45 4.59 8.61 13.98
N GLY A 46 4.86 9.21 12.82
CA GLY A 46 6.19 9.69 12.42
C GLY A 46 7.08 8.64 11.73
N GLY A 47 6.62 7.41 11.53
CA GLY A 47 7.39 6.36 10.87
C GLY A 47 6.52 5.18 10.42
N TRP A 48 6.27 5.07 9.13
CA TRP A 48 5.35 4.08 8.56
C TRP A 48 6.05 3.06 7.67
N ASN A 49 5.62 1.80 7.77
CA ASN A 49 6.03 0.77 6.84
C ASN A 49 5.38 1.01 5.47
N ASP A 50 6.16 0.91 4.40
CA ASP A 50 5.72 1.16 3.03
C ASP A 50 5.82 -0.14 2.20
N PRO A 51 4.71 -0.84 1.93
CA PRO A 51 4.66 -2.00 1.05
C PRO A 51 4.65 -1.65 -0.45
N ASP A 52 4.98 -0.40 -0.81
CA ASP A 52 4.98 0.20 -2.15
C ASP A 52 3.64 0.86 -2.56
N MET A 53 3.63 1.49 -3.73
CA MET A 53 2.52 2.28 -4.25
C MET A 53 1.25 1.45 -4.54
N LEU A 54 0.10 2.13 -4.63
CA LEU A 54 -1.16 1.52 -5.05
C LEU A 54 -1.17 1.25 -6.56
N GLU A 55 -1.62 0.06 -6.94
CA GLU A 55 -1.74 -0.40 -8.34
C GLU A 55 -3.17 -0.22 -8.88
N VAL A 56 -4.06 0.37 -8.08
CA VAL A 56 -5.47 0.55 -8.41
C VAL A 56 -5.62 1.32 -9.73
N GLY A 57 -6.27 0.68 -10.71
CA GLY A 57 -6.54 1.26 -12.02
C GLY A 57 -5.45 1.04 -13.08
N ASN A 58 -4.45 0.19 -12.83
CA ASN A 58 -3.41 -0.14 -13.83
C ASN A 58 -3.79 -1.27 -14.79
N GLY A 59 -4.86 -2.03 -14.50
CA GLY A 59 -5.53 -2.97 -15.42
C GLY A 59 -5.09 -4.43 -15.33
N GLY A 60 -4.17 -4.77 -14.43
CA GLY A 60 -3.61 -6.10 -14.21
C GLY A 60 -4.23 -6.90 -13.06
N MET A 61 -5.08 -6.28 -12.24
CA MET A 61 -5.89 -6.95 -11.22
C MET A 61 -7.40 -6.77 -11.50
N THR A 62 -8.23 -7.65 -10.94
CA THR A 62 -9.69 -7.59 -11.12
C THR A 62 -10.34 -6.50 -10.26
N THR A 63 -11.59 -6.24 -10.57
CA THR A 63 -12.50 -5.34 -9.85
C THR A 63 -12.74 -5.77 -8.39
N GLU A 64 -12.57 -7.06 -8.07
CA GLU A 64 -12.65 -7.58 -6.69
C GLU A 64 -11.28 -7.58 -5.98
N GLU A 65 -10.19 -7.61 -6.74
CA GLU A 65 -8.83 -7.61 -6.21
C GLU A 65 -8.38 -6.21 -5.76
N TYR A 66 -8.71 -5.15 -6.52
CA TYR A 66 -8.36 -3.77 -6.18
C TYR A 66 -8.95 -3.27 -4.85
N PRO A 67 -10.22 -3.53 -4.50
CA PRO A 67 -10.76 -3.19 -3.18
C PRO A 67 -10.01 -3.89 -2.05
N SER A 68 -9.59 -5.14 -2.27
CA SER A 68 -8.78 -5.90 -1.31
C SER A 68 -7.40 -5.29 -1.13
N HIS A 69 -6.75 -4.89 -2.23
CA HIS A 69 -5.47 -4.16 -2.24
C HIS A 69 -5.57 -2.88 -1.40
N PHE A 70 -6.50 -2.00 -1.76
CA PHE A 70 -6.66 -0.71 -1.08
C PHE A 70 -6.96 -0.86 0.42
N THR A 71 -7.85 -1.79 0.76
CA THR A 71 -8.24 -2.04 2.16
C THR A 71 -7.07 -2.60 2.99
N LYS A 72 -6.24 -3.48 2.42
CA LYS A 72 -5.04 -4.02 3.09
C LYS A 72 -4.01 -2.92 3.37
N TRP A 73 -3.73 -2.06 2.39
CA TRP A 73 -2.82 -0.92 2.57
C TRP A 73 -3.35 0.06 3.62
N ALA A 74 -4.64 0.38 3.57
CA ALA A 74 -5.28 1.24 4.56
C ALA A 74 -5.14 0.68 5.98
N LEU A 75 -5.47 -0.61 6.18
CA LEU A 75 -5.38 -1.29 7.47
C LEU A 75 -3.95 -1.36 8.00
N ALA A 76 -2.97 -1.58 7.12
CA ALA A 76 -1.54 -1.64 7.47
C ALA A 76 -0.93 -0.27 7.80
N LYS A 77 -1.72 0.83 7.76
CA LYS A 77 -1.24 2.21 7.88
C LYS A 77 -0.13 2.55 6.87
N ALA A 78 -0.17 1.92 5.69
CA ALA A 78 0.77 2.19 4.61
C ALA A 78 0.51 3.58 4.00
N PRO A 79 1.54 4.21 3.40
CA PRO A 79 1.34 5.35 2.51
C PRO A 79 0.38 4.99 1.36
N LEU A 80 -0.67 5.78 1.17
CA LEU A 80 -1.65 5.59 0.09
C LEU A 80 -1.27 6.46 -1.12
N LEU A 81 -0.26 6.01 -1.88
CA LEU A 81 0.24 6.70 -3.06
C LEU A 81 -0.35 6.10 -4.33
N ILE A 82 -1.05 6.92 -5.14
CA ILE A 82 -1.65 6.46 -6.40
C ILE A 82 -0.55 6.21 -7.45
N GLY A 83 -0.37 4.97 -7.87
CA GLY A 83 0.56 4.58 -8.94
C GLY A 83 -0.06 4.57 -10.34
N GLY A 84 -1.39 4.58 -10.43
CA GLY A 84 -2.11 4.60 -11.70
C GLY A 84 -2.26 5.98 -12.34
N ASN A 85 -2.55 6.01 -13.65
CA ASN A 85 -2.78 7.26 -14.38
C ASN A 85 -4.15 7.87 -14.02
N ALA A 86 -4.17 8.76 -13.03
CA ALA A 86 -5.38 9.42 -12.53
C ALA A 86 -6.19 10.18 -13.61
N ARG A 87 -5.59 10.58 -14.73
CA ARG A 87 -6.30 11.27 -15.83
C ARG A 87 -7.06 10.31 -16.75
N ALA A 88 -6.68 9.05 -16.76
CA ALA A 88 -7.25 8.01 -17.63
C ALA A 88 -7.97 6.91 -16.82
N MET A 89 -8.04 7.07 -15.51
CA MET A 89 -8.67 6.11 -14.61
C MET A 89 -10.19 6.18 -14.75
N GLY A 90 -10.83 5.02 -14.95
CA GLY A 90 -12.29 4.90 -15.00
C GLY A 90 -12.95 5.09 -13.63
N ASP A 91 -14.28 5.14 -13.61
CA ASP A 91 -15.07 5.45 -12.42
C ASP A 91 -14.86 4.44 -11.29
N GLU A 92 -14.82 3.14 -11.60
CA GLU A 92 -14.72 2.07 -10.60
C GLU A 92 -13.40 2.10 -9.78
N PRO A 93 -12.20 2.17 -10.40
CA PRO A 93 -10.97 2.37 -9.64
C PRO A 93 -10.94 3.69 -8.85
N GLN A 94 -11.59 4.76 -9.33
CA GLN A 94 -11.71 6.01 -8.59
C GLN A 94 -12.56 5.83 -7.33
N GLU A 95 -13.72 5.14 -7.43
CA GLU A 95 -14.59 4.84 -6.29
C GLU A 95 -13.85 4.08 -5.18
N ILE A 96 -13.00 3.11 -5.57
CA ILE A 96 -12.14 2.39 -4.64
C ILE A 96 -11.21 3.38 -3.91
N LEU A 97 -10.49 4.22 -4.67
CA LEU A 97 -9.52 5.17 -4.12
C LEU A 97 -10.15 6.26 -3.25
N ILE A 98 -11.45 6.53 -3.36
CA ILE A 98 -12.17 7.53 -2.55
C ILE A 98 -13.00 6.91 -1.42
N THR A 99 -12.82 5.62 -1.12
CA THR A 99 -13.61 4.93 -0.09
C THR A 99 -13.31 5.49 1.30
N GLU A 100 -14.24 6.32 1.83
CA GLU A 100 -14.08 7.04 3.10
C GLU A 100 -13.76 6.14 4.30
N LYS A 101 -14.38 4.94 4.35
CA LYS A 101 -14.17 4.00 5.46
C LYS A 101 -12.72 3.49 5.51
N ALA A 102 -12.12 3.23 4.35
CA ALA A 102 -10.73 2.81 4.28
C ALA A 102 -9.79 3.96 4.65
N PHE A 103 -10.08 5.19 4.20
CA PHE A 103 -9.34 6.37 4.64
C PHE A 103 -9.42 6.60 6.14
N ALA A 104 -10.61 6.48 6.74
CA ALA A 104 -10.79 6.64 8.18
C ALA A 104 -10.04 5.58 9.00
N VAL A 105 -9.86 4.38 8.46
CA VAL A 105 -9.01 3.35 9.07
C VAL A 105 -7.53 3.71 8.93
N ASN A 106 -7.11 4.35 7.83
CA ASN A 106 -5.72 4.69 7.57
C ASN A 106 -5.24 5.96 8.30
N GLN A 107 -6.08 7.00 8.42
CA GLN A 107 -5.76 8.27 9.09
C GLN A 107 -6.15 8.26 10.58
#